data_AF-A0A935KLS5-F1
#
_entry.id   AF-A0A935KLS5-F1
#
_cell.length_a   1.000
_cell.length_b   1.000
_cell.length_c   1.000
_cell.angle_alpha   90.00
_cell.angle_beta   90.00
_cell.angle_gamma   90.00
#
_symmetry.space_group_name_H-M   'P 1'
#
loop_
_entity.id
_entity.type
_entity.pdbx_description
1 polymer ?
#
loop_
_entity_poly.entity_id
_entity_poly.type
_entity_poly.pdbx_seq_one_letter_code
_entity_poly.pdbx_strand_id
1 'polypeptide(L)'
;MQVGARARVLALSGRAGQTLVLDRFRAGKRLERRLLVGGTSPTLIELPVTEQDRGGFALTLWTVIDQQYVELARSVLVPWDNKELAVSFATFRDRLRPGSQERFTVQVKGPRGKDAAVGAAELLAYMYDRSLDAFAPHRPPAIAALYPSRAWPGTTRATLGAATSSWVPHEGFAPLPDAPLLQGDALKLLSGYGVGGPGVRRGGRGMMRLRMMDGAGAPQAG
;
A
#
# COMPACT_ATOMS: atom_id res chain seq x y z
N MET A 1 -2.92 -15.91 4.01
CA MET A 1 -3.91 -16.97 3.67
C MET A 1 -3.82 -17.27 2.19
N GLN A 2 -3.95 -18.53 1.77
CA GLN A 2 -3.95 -18.91 0.36
C GLN A 2 -5.38 -18.96 -0.21
N VAL A 3 -5.52 -18.82 -1.52
CA VAL A 3 -6.80 -19.03 -2.21
C VAL A 3 -7.23 -20.48 -2.10
N GLY A 4 -8.52 -20.71 -1.86
CA GLY A 4 -9.10 -22.03 -1.58
C GLY A 4 -9.14 -22.38 -0.09
N ALA A 5 -8.41 -21.65 0.76
CA ALA A 5 -8.49 -21.80 2.21
C ALA A 5 -9.78 -21.15 2.77
N ARG A 6 -10.09 -21.45 4.04
CA ARG A 6 -11.15 -20.78 4.80
C ARG A 6 -10.54 -19.92 5.90
N ALA A 7 -10.79 -18.61 5.86
CA ALA A 7 -10.44 -17.73 6.96
C ALA A 7 -11.42 -17.97 8.11
N ARG A 8 -10.88 -18.34 9.28
CA ARG A 8 -11.64 -18.57 10.50
C ARG A 8 -11.52 -17.35 11.40
N VAL A 9 -12.64 -16.73 11.70
CA VAL A 9 -12.71 -15.46 12.42
C VAL A 9 -13.57 -15.64 13.65
N LEU A 10 -13.02 -15.34 14.82
CA LEU A 10 -13.78 -15.30 16.06
C LEU A 10 -14.37 -13.89 16.22
N ALA A 11 -15.69 -13.77 16.09
CA ALA A 11 -16.44 -12.53 16.26
C ALA A 11 -17.43 -12.70 17.41
N LEU A 12 -17.12 -12.10 18.57
CA LEU A 12 -17.93 -12.23 19.78
C LEU A 12 -17.91 -10.95 20.61
N SER A 13 -18.87 -10.88 21.54
CA SER A 13 -18.94 -9.88 22.60
C SER A 13 -18.95 -10.61 23.94
N GLY A 14 -18.37 -9.99 24.97
CA GLY A 14 -18.52 -10.45 26.35
C GLY A 14 -19.92 -10.21 26.93
N ARG A 15 -20.80 -9.48 26.23
CA ARG A 15 -22.18 -9.19 26.65
C ARG A 15 -23.17 -10.04 25.85
N ALA A 16 -23.99 -10.84 26.55
CA ALA A 16 -25.11 -11.57 25.95
C ALA A 16 -26.18 -10.61 25.43
N GLY A 17 -26.84 -10.96 24.32
CA GLY A 17 -27.87 -10.15 23.68
C GLY A 17 -27.36 -8.91 22.91
N GLN A 18 -26.05 -8.60 23.00
CA GLN A 18 -25.48 -7.43 22.31
C GLN A 18 -25.45 -7.64 20.79
N THR A 19 -26.02 -6.70 20.04
CA THR A 19 -25.91 -6.69 18.58
C THR A 19 -24.50 -6.24 18.16
N LEU A 20 -23.85 -7.06 17.35
CA LEU A 20 -22.58 -6.78 16.69
C LEU A 20 -22.80 -6.72 15.19
N VAL A 21 -22.03 -5.88 14.50
CA VAL A 21 -22.04 -5.77 13.05
C VAL A 21 -20.67 -6.14 12.52
N LEU A 22 -20.60 -7.22 11.74
CA LEU A 22 -19.39 -7.64 11.04
C LEU A 22 -19.48 -7.22 9.58
N ASP A 23 -18.64 -6.29 9.17
CA ASP A 23 -18.50 -5.82 7.80
C ASP A 23 -17.24 -6.41 7.15
N ARG A 24 -17.38 -6.94 5.92
CA ARG A 24 -16.25 -7.37 5.08
C ARG A 24 -15.98 -6.33 4.01
N PHE A 25 -14.73 -5.89 3.90
CA PHE A 25 -14.28 -4.88 2.96
C PHE A 25 -13.20 -5.41 2.03
N ARG A 26 -13.15 -4.89 0.81
CA ARG A 26 -12.02 -5.09 -0.12
C ARG A 26 -11.74 -3.79 -0.83
N ALA A 27 -10.50 -3.34 -0.78
CA ALA A 27 -10.07 -2.06 -1.32
C ALA A 27 -10.98 -0.89 -0.87
N GLY A 28 -11.39 -0.88 0.41
CA GLY A 28 -12.25 0.15 0.99
C GLY A 28 -13.74 0.05 0.62
N LYS A 29 -14.13 -0.84 -0.29
CA LYS A 29 -15.54 -1.10 -0.61
C LYS A 29 -16.11 -2.19 0.29
N ARG A 30 -17.24 -1.92 0.96
CA ARG A 30 -17.96 -2.95 1.72
C ARG A 30 -18.56 -3.96 0.75
N LEU A 31 -18.23 -5.23 0.95
CA LEU A 31 -18.74 -6.36 0.17
C LEU A 31 -19.94 -7.01 0.85
N GLU A 32 -19.87 -7.14 2.18
CA GLU A 32 -20.87 -7.88 2.95
C GLU A 32 -21.01 -7.24 4.34
N ARG A 33 -22.22 -7.35 4.89
CA ARG A 33 -22.55 -7.00 6.29
C ARG A 33 -23.31 -8.16 6.92
N ARG A 34 -22.88 -8.57 8.11
CA ARG A 34 -23.57 -9.57 8.94
C ARG A 34 -23.92 -8.98 10.29
N LEU A 35 -25.15 -9.17 10.72
CA LEU A 35 -25.58 -8.90 12.09
C LEU A 35 -25.37 -10.16 12.92
N LEU A 36 -24.75 -10.01 14.08
CA LEU A 36 -24.53 -11.07 15.04
C LEU A 36 -25.11 -10.63 16.38
N VAL A 37 -25.62 -11.58 17.16
CA VAL A 37 -26.12 -11.34 18.51
C VAL A 37 -25.24 -12.11 19.49
N GLY A 38 -24.64 -11.40 20.45
CA GLY A 38 -23.76 -11.99 21.46
C GLY A 38 -24.48 -13.08 22.25
N GLY A 39 -23.87 -14.26 22.37
CA GLY A 39 -24.44 -15.41 23.07
C GLY A 39 -25.48 -16.22 22.27
N THR A 40 -25.95 -15.73 21.12
CA THR A 40 -26.92 -16.44 20.27
C THR A 40 -26.34 -16.82 18.91
N SER A 41 -25.67 -15.88 18.23
CA SER A 41 -25.07 -16.13 16.92
C SER A 41 -23.78 -16.94 17.02
N PRO A 42 -23.42 -17.71 15.98
CA PRO A 42 -22.14 -18.40 15.92
C PRO A 42 -20.98 -17.41 16.07
N THR A 43 -20.07 -17.71 17.00
CA THR A 43 -18.89 -16.87 17.25
C THR A 43 -17.77 -17.14 16.25
N LEU A 44 -17.67 -18.38 15.74
CA LEU A 44 -16.70 -18.76 14.72
C LEU A 44 -17.32 -18.62 13.32
N ILE A 45 -16.79 -17.68 12.54
CA ILE A 45 -17.24 -17.39 11.19
C ILE A 45 -16.18 -17.88 10.21
N GLU A 46 -16.59 -18.77 9.32
CA GLU A 46 -15.75 -19.23 8.21
C GLU A 46 -16.05 -18.40 6.95
N LEU A 47 -14.99 -17.84 6.36
CA LEU A 47 -15.06 -17.08 5.12
C LEU A 47 -14.22 -17.79 4.04
N PRO A 48 -14.82 -18.27 2.94
CA PRO A 48 -14.05 -18.85 1.85
C PRO A 48 -13.19 -17.78 1.19
N VAL A 49 -11.90 -18.09 1.00
CA VAL A 49 -10.95 -17.22 0.30
C VAL A 49 -10.94 -17.59 -1.16
N THR A 50 -11.36 -16.67 -2.01
CA THR A 50 -11.49 -16.88 -3.46
C THR A 50 -10.38 -16.15 -4.23
N GLU A 51 -10.26 -16.42 -5.53
CA GLU A 51 -9.28 -15.73 -6.39
C GLU A 51 -9.52 -14.21 -6.45
N GLN A 52 -10.75 -13.74 -6.23
CA GLN A 52 -11.04 -12.31 -6.18
C GLN A 52 -10.48 -11.61 -4.94
N ASP A 53 -10.14 -12.39 -3.90
CA ASP A 53 -9.63 -11.89 -2.63
C ASP A 53 -8.12 -11.66 -2.63
N ARG A 54 -7.43 -11.91 -3.75
CA ARG A 54 -6.01 -11.56 -3.97
C ARG A 54 -5.74 -10.09 -3.64
N GLY A 55 -4.62 -9.84 -2.95
CA GLY A 55 -4.32 -8.56 -2.32
C GLY A 55 -4.94 -8.41 -0.92
N GLY A 56 -5.81 -9.34 -0.53
CA GLY A 56 -6.44 -9.41 0.78
C GLY A 56 -7.76 -8.65 0.90
N PHE A 57 -8.35 -8.72 2.08
CA PHE A 57 -9.59 -8.06 2.47
C PHE A 57 -9.51 -7.66 3.94
N ALA A 58 -10.38 -6.76 4.38
CA ALA A 58 -10.48 -6.36 5.79
C ALA A 58 -11.82 -6.80 6.38
N LEU A 59 -11.82 -7.00 7.68
CA LEU A 59 -12.99 -7.26 8.49
C LEU A 59 -13.07 -6.18 9.56
N THR A 60 -14.25 -5.61 9.72
CA THR A 60 -14.55 -4.67 10.79
C THR A 60 -15.69 -5.24 11.61
N LEU A 61 -15.47 -5.44 12.91
CA LEU A 61 -16.51 -5.76 13.87
C LEU A 61 -16.78 -4.51 14.69
N TRP A 62 -18.03 -4.05 14.74
CA TRP A 62 -18.38 -2.88 15.54
C TRP A 62 -19.72 -3.05 16.25
N THR A 63 -19.89 -2.26 17.31
CA THR A 63 -21.12 -2.20 18.10
C THR A 63 -21.20 -0.87 18.84
N VAL A 64 -22.33 -0.63 19.51
CA VAL A 64 -22.51 0.50 20.42
C VAL A 64 -22.78 -0.05 21.81
N ILE A 65 -21.95 0.36 22.77
CA ILE A 65 -22.00 -0.06 24.17
C ILE A 65 -22.08 1.21 25.00
N ASP A 66 -23.13 1.37 25.81
CA ASP A 66 -23.26 2.51 26.73
C ASP A 66 -22.98 3.86 26.04
N GLN A 67 -23.65 4.07 24.89
CA GLN A 67 -23.52 5.23 23.99
C GLN A 67 -22.13 5.42 23.35
N GLN A 68 -21.21 4.47 23.50
CA GLN A 68 -19.89 4.50 22.88
C GLN A 68 -19.82 3.59 21.66
N TYR A 69 -19.29 4.13 20.55
CA TYR A 69 -18.94 3.33 19.38
C TYR A 69 -17.65 2.56 19.63
N VAL A 70 -17.71 1.24 19.51
CA VAL A 70 -16.55 0.34 19.68
C VAL A 70 -16.32 -0.41 18.37
N GLU A 71 -15.09 -0.37 17.86
CA GLU A 71 -14.71 -0.98 16.58
C GLU A 71 -13.41 -1.78 16.71
N LEU A 72 -13.37 -2.91 16.02
CA LEU A 72 -12.17 -3.71 15.80
C LEU A 72 -12.00 -4.00 14.32
N ALA A 73 -10.88 -3.56 13.74
CA ALA A 73 -10.51 -3.87 12.37
C ALA A 73 -9.37 -4.91 12.31
N ARG A 74 -9.48 -5.86 11.37
CA ARG A 74 -8.44 -6.86 11.07
C ARG A 74 -8.30 -7.04 9.57
N SER A 75 -7.05 -7.04 9.10
CA SER A 75 -6.70 -7.29 7.71
C SER A 75 -6.34 -8.76 7.51
N VAL A 76 -6.89 -9.38 6.46
CA VAL A 76 -6.54 -10.72 6.01
C VAL A 76 -5.76 -10.59 4.70
N LEU A 77 -4.47 -10.91 4.74
CA LEU A 77 -3.60 -10.87 3.56
C LEU A 77 -3.75 -12.15 2.74
N VAL A 78 -4.00 -11.97 1.44
CA VAL A 78 -4.02 -13.04 0.44
C VAL A 78 -2.98 -12.69 -0.62
N PRO A 79 -1.89 -13.46 -0.75
CA PRO A 79 -0.75 -13.12 -1.60
C PRO A 79 -1.12 -13.25 -3.07
N TRP A 80 -0.36 -12.60 -3.95
CA TRP A 80 -0.45 -12.74 -5.41
C TRP A 80 0.40 -13.91 -5.92
N ASP A 81 0.28 -15.10 -5.29
CA ASP A 81 1.04 -16.30 -5.65
C ASP A 81 0.80 -16.77 -7.10
N ASN A 82 -0.34 -16.39 -7.68
CA ASN A 82 -0.71 -16.64 -9.06
C ASN A 82 0.09 -15.82 -10.08
N LYS A 83 0.93 -14.89 -9.61
CA LYS A 83 1.82 -14.05 -10.41
C LYS A 83 3.28 -14.17 -9.95
N GLU A 84 3.55 -15.05 -8.99
CA GLU A 84 4.89 -15.26 -8.45
C GLU A 84 5.74 -16.08 -9.43
N LEU A 85 6.89 -15.53 -9.81
CA LEU A 85 7.90 -16.23 -10.59
C LEU A 85 8.91 -16.86 -9.63
N ALA A 86 9.12 -18.16 -9.75
CA ALA A 86 10.18 -18.85 -9.02
C ALA A 86 11.49 -18.72 -9.81
N VAL A 87 12.47 -18.03 -9.22
CA VAL A 87 13.78 -17.76 -9.84
C VAL A 87 14.86 -18.49 -9.07
N SER A 88 15.71 -19.24 -9.77
CA SER A 88 16.85 -19.95 -9.18
C SER A 88 18.05 -19.95 -10.11
N PHE A 89 19.25 -20.14 -9.55
CA PHE A 89 20.42 -20.46 -10.37
C PHE A 89 20.41 -21.95 -10.72
N ALA A 90 20.64 -22.27 -12.00
CA ALA A 90 20.79 -23.66 -12.44
C ALA A 90 22.06 -24.30 -11.87
N THR A 91 23.09 -23.49 -11.69
CA THR A 91 24.39 -23.89 -11.16
C THR A 91 24.83 -22.86 -10.13
N PHE A 92 25.15 -23.33 -8.92
CA PHE A 92 25.72 -22.50 -7.86
C PHE A 92 27.15 -22.95 -7.58
N ARG A 93 28.06 -22.00 -7.39
CA ARG A 93 29.46 -22.26 -7.02
C ARG A 93 29.76 -21.51 -5.73
N ASP A 94 30.32 -22.24 -4.76
CA ASP A 94 30.60 -21.70 -3.43
C ASP A 94 31.79 -20.71 -3.43
N ARG A 95 32.77 -20.91 -4.31
CA ARG A 95 33.98 -20.06 -4.39
C ARG A 95 34.28 -19.68 -5.84
N LEU A 96 34.63 -18.42 -6.04
CA LEU A 96 35.02 -17.84 -7.32
C LEU A 96 36.45 -17.30 -7.23
N ARG A 97 37.18 -17.27 -8.35
CA ARG A 97 38.51 -16.67 -8.40
C ARG A 97 38.38 -15.19 -8.78
N PRO A 98 39.05 -14.26 -8.08
CA PRO A 98 39.06 -12.85 -8.49
C PRO A 98 39.52 -12.69 -9.95
N GLY A 99 38.76 -11.92 -10.73
CA GLY A 99 39.07 -11.65 -12.14
C GLY A 99 38.72 -12.78 -13.13
N SER A 100 38.15 -13.91 -12.69
CA SER A 100 37.68 -14.95 -13.62
C SER A 100 36.43 -14.50 -14.37
N GLN A 101 36.31 -14.92 -15.63
CA GLN A 101 35.06 -14.83 -16.36
C GLN A 101 34.09 -15.89 -15.86
N GLU A 102 32.88 -15.45 -15.48
CA GLU A 102 31.86 -16.33 -14.95
C GLU A 102 30.58 -16.31 -15.80
N ARG A 103 29.97 -17.48 -15.94
CA ARG A 103 28.66 -17.65 -16.59
C ARG A 103 27.67 -18.22 -15.58
N PHE A 104 26.60 -17.47 -15.34
CA PHE A 104 25.48 -17.89 -14.52
C PHE A 104 24.29 -18.23 -15.42
N THR A 105 23.67 -19.37 -15.19
CA THR A 105 22.43 -19.77 -15.84
C THR A 105 21.30 -19.62 -14.83
N VAL A 106 20.27 -18.84 -15.17
CA VAL A 106 19.10 -18.61 -14.31
C VAL A 106 17.93 -19.40 -14.86
N GLN A 107 17.25 -20.15 -14.00
CA GLN A 107 15.99 -20.80 -14.29
C GLN A 107 14.85 -19.95 -13.72
N VAL A 108 13.85 -19.68 -14.56
CA VAL A 108 12.63 -18.99 -14.17
C VAL A 108 11.46 -19.94 -14.42
N LYS A 109 10.63 -20.13 -13.41
CA LYS A 109 9.41 -20.95 -13.51
C LYS A 109 8.20 -20.09 -13.17
N GLY A 110 7.14 -20.25 -13.95
CA GLY A 110 5.90 -19.54 -13.70
C GLY A 110 5.10 -20.12 -12.53
N PRO A 111 4.06 -19.39 -12.08
CA PRO A 111 3.18 -19.83 -11.01
C PRO A 111 2.62 -21.23 -11.26
N ARG A 112 2.72 -22.11 -10.26
CA ARG A 112 2.21 -23.50 -10.34
C ARG A 112 2.72 -24.29 -11.56
N GLY A 113 3.96 -24.04 -12.00
CA GLY A 113 4.59 -24.74 -13.12
C GLY A 113 4.03 -24.36 -14.49
N LYS A 114 3.31 -23.23 -14.60
CA LYS A 114 2.82 -22.73 -15.88
C LYS A 114 3.89 -21.87 -16.55
N ASP A 115 4.62 -22.47 -17.49
CA ASP A 115 5.76 -21.84 -18.17
C ASP A 115 5.37 -20.75 -19.18
N ALA A 116 4.08 -20.55 -19.45
CA ALA A 116 3.57 -19.50 -20.33
C ALA A 116 4.01 -18.08 -19.91
N ALA A 117 4.32 -17.87 -18.62
CA ALA A 117 4.83 -16.60 -18.10
C ALA A 117 6.35 -16.41 -18.27
N VAL A 118 7.09 -17.48 -18.63
CA VAL A 118 8.56 -17.48 -18.69
C VAL A 118 9.07 -16.84 -19.99
N GLY A 119 8.37 -17.04 -21.12
CA GLY A 119 8.78 -16.53 -22.43
C GLY A 119 8.76 -15.00 -22.58
N ALA A 120 8.09 -14.29 -21.66
CA ALA A 120 8.00 -12.83 -21.61
C ALA A 120 8.67 -12.25 -20.35
N ALA A 121 9.42 -13.06 -19.60
CA ALA A 121 10.07 -12.59 -18.37
C ALA A 121 11.31 -11.75 -18.70
N GLU A 122 11.40 -10.58 -18.07
CA GLU A 122 12.60 -9.74 -18.06
C GLU A 122 13.37 -9.98 -16.76
N LEU A 123 14.71 -10.08 -16.86
CA LEU A 123 15.59 -10.31 -15.72
C LEU A 123 16.51 -9.12 -15.51
N LEU A 124 16.45 -8.53 -14.31
CA LEU A 124 17.45 -7.59 -13.83
C LEU A 124 18.33 -8.29 -12.79
N ALA A 125 19.61 -8.44 -13.11
CA ALA A 125 20.61 -8.94 -12.18
C ALA A 125 21.39 -7.78 -11.56
N TYR A 126 21.70 -7.88 -10.28
CA TYR A 126 22.65 -7.00 -9.60
C TYR A 126 23.50 -7.82 -8.64
N MET A 127 24.64 -7.26 -8.29
CA MET A 127 25.56 -7.82 -7.30
C MET A 127 25.87 -6.75 -6.27
N TYR A 128 26.08 -7.14 -5.02
CA TYR A 128 26.47 -6.25 -3.94
C TYR A 128 27.50 -6.93 -3.06
N ASP A 129 28.30 -6.13 -2.36
CA ASP A 129 29.22 -6.63 -1.35
C ASP A 129 28.49 -6.79 -0.01
N ARG A 130 28.45 -8.02 0.50
CA ARG A 130 27.81 -8.37 1.77
C ARG A 130 28.44 -7.65 2.97
N SER A 131 29.70 -7.21 2.88
CA SER A 131 30.33 -6.42 3.95
C SER A 131 29.58 -5.12 4.25
N LEU A 132 28.84 -4.57 3.26
CA LEU A 132 28.05 -3.36 3.42
C LEU A 132 26.85 -3.53 4.37
N ASP A 133 26.39 -4.77 4.60
CA ASP A 133 25.32 -5.06 5.57
C ASP A 133 25.70 -4.65 7.00
N ALA A 134 27.01 -4.56 7.30
CA ALA A 134 27.51 -4.06 8.59
C ALA A 134 27.16 -2.58 8.82
N PHE A 135 26.97 -1.80 7.76
CA PHE A 135 26.62 -0.38 7.83
C PHE A 135 25.12 -0.14 7.64
N ALA A 136 24.49 -0.88 6.73
CA ALA A 136 23.05 -0.81 6.50
C ALA A 136 22.53 -2.14 5.92
N PRO A 137 21.50 -2.77 6.52
CA PRO A 137 20.97 -4.03 6.00
C PRO A 137 20.46 -3.91 4.57
N HIS A 138 20.98 -4.73 3.65
CA HIS A 138 20.44 -4.80 2.30
C HIS A 138 19.04 -5.41 2.28
N ARG A 139 18.11 -4.77 1.56
CA ARG A 139 16.73 -5.24 1.39
C ARG A 139 16.44 -5.39 -0.09
N PRO A 140 16.49 -6.62 -0.64
CA PRO A 140 16.17 -6.82 -2.05
C PRO A 140 14.73 -6.39 -2.35
N PRO A 141 14.46 -5.85 -3.55
CA PRO A 141 13.12 -5.44 -3.94
C PRO A 141 12.19 -6.67 -3.94
N ALA A 142 11.09 -6.57 -3.19
CA ALA A 142 10.06 -7.59 -3.19
C ALA A 142 9.10 -7.36 -4.38
N ILE A 143 9.22 -8.16 -5.45
CA ILE A 143 8.37 -8.04 -6.65
C ILE A 143 6.88 -8.15 -6.29
N ALA A 144 6.53 -8.98 -5.31
CA ALA A 144 5.17 -9.10 -4.81
C ALA A 144 4.58 -7.78 -4.29
N ALA A 145 5.42 -6.83 -3.85
CA ALA A 145 4.98 -5.51 -3.37
C ALA A 145 4.52 -4.57 -4.50
N LEU A 146 4.82 -4.90 -5.76
CA LEU A 146 4.30 -4.16 -6.92
C LEU A 146 2.80 -4.41 -7.14
N TYR A 147 2.26 -5.51 -6.61
CA TYR A 147 0.84 -5.81 -6.72
C TYR A 147 0.04 -5.10 -5.62
N PRO A 148 -1.19 -4.63 -5.92
CA PRO A 148 -1.96 -3.87 -4.98
C PRO A 148 -2.33 -4.71 -3.76
N SER A 149 -2.08 -4.16 -2.57
CA SER A 149 -2.82 -4.55 -1.37
C SER A 149 -4.28 -4.14 -1.54
N ARG A 150 -5.20 -4.89 -0.93
CA ARG A 150 -6.65 -4.61 -0.91
C ARG A 150 -7.24 -4.86 0.47
N ALA A 151 -6.37 -5.10 1.46
CA ALA A 151 -6.74 -5.53 2.81
C ALA A 151 -7.07 -4.37 3.77
N TRP A 152 -7.46 -3.20 3.25
CA TRP A 152 -7.88 -2.07 4.08
C TRP A 152 -9.41 -1.96 4.16
N PRO A 153 -9.95 -1.60 5.34
CA PRO A 153 -11.37 -1.34 5.51
C PRO A 153 -11.79 -0.05 4.80
N GLY A 154 -13.08 0.12 4.59
CA GLY A 154 -13.66 1.42 4.22
C GLY A 154 -13.80 2.30 5.46
N THR A 155 -14.08 3.60 5.25
CA THR A 155 -14.42 4.49 6.36
C THR A 155 -15.83 4.19 6.86
N THR A 156 -15.94 3.69 8.09
CA THR A 156 -17.23 3.65 8.80
C THR A 156 -17.47 5.03 9.41
N ARG A 157 -18.54 5.72 8.98
CA ARG A 157 -18.94 7.00 9.58
C ARG A 157 -19.92 6.72 10.71
N ALA A 158 -19.58 7.12 11.93
CA ALA A 158 -20.48 7.17 13.07
C ALA A 158 -20.58 8.62 13.55
N THR A 159 -21.80 9.07 13.88
CA THR A 159 -22.03 10.38 14.52
C THR A 159 -21.78 10.36 16.03
N LEU A 160 -21.46 9.18 16.59
CA LEU A 160 -21.14 8.94 18.00
C LEU A 160 -19.63 9.00 18.28
N GLY A 161 -18.86 9.70 17.44
CA GLY A 161 -17.43 9.91 17.65
C GLY A 161 -17.19 10.92 18.78
N ALA A 162 -16.05 10.80 19.47
CA ALA A 162 -15.59 11.85 20.37
C ALA A 162 -15.55 13.18 19.59
N ALA A 163 -16.30 14.18 20.06
CA ALA A 163 -16.15 15.52 19.54
C ALA A 163 -14.69 15.93 19.76
N THR A 164 -13.94 16.11 18.67
CA THR A 164 -12.63 16.73 18.78
C THR A 164 -12.88 18.12 19.36
N SER A 165 -12.19 18.47 20.44
CA SER A 165 -12.19 19.84 20.95
C SER A 165 -11.79 20.77 19.78
N SER A 166 -12.74 21.53 19.25
CA SER A 166 -12.45 22.59 18.31
C SER A 166 -11.89 23.75 19.10
N TRP A 167 -10.57 23.78 19.22
CA TRP A 167 -9.88 24.99 19.65
C TRP A 167 -10.05 26.03 18.55
N VAL A 168 -10.73 27.13 18.86
CA VAL A 168 -10.68 28.35 18.05
C VAL A 168 -9.58 29.20 18.68
N PRO A 169 -8.31 29.07 18.26
CA PRO A 169 -7.27 29.97 18.73
C PRO A 169 -7.63 31.37 18.24
N HIS A 170 -7.88 32.27 19.17
CA HIS A 170 -7.96 33.70 18.88
C HIS A 170 -6.56 34.29 19.08
N GLU A 171 -5.74 34.28 18.04
CA GLU A 171 -4.45 34.97 18.02
C GLU A 171 -4.62 36.43 17.61
N GLY A 172 -5.41 37.20 18.36
CA GLY A 172 -5.53 38.65 18.19
C GLY A 172 -5.83 39.11 16.75
N PHE A 173 -5.40 40.34 16.43
CA PHE A 173 -5.45 40.89 15.07
C PHE A 173 -4.41 40.20 14.18
N ALA A 174 -4.71 40.10 12.88
CA ALA A 174 -3.81 39.52 11.89
C ALA A 174 -2.39 40.11 12.02
N PRO A 175 -1.33 39.28 12.09
CA PRO A 175 0.03 39.78 12.16
C PRO A 175 0.32 40.62 10.92
N LEU A 176 0.95 41.77 11.15
CA LEU A 176 1.53 42.55 10.05
C LEU A 176 2.53 41.65 9.31
N PRO A 177 2.58 41.70 7.96
CA PRO A 177 3.51 40.90 7.21
C PRO A 177 4.95 41.19 7.67
N ASP A 178 5.72 40.12 7.90
CA ASP A 178 7.13 40.23 8.25
C ASP A 178 7.89 40.98 7.14
N ALA A 179 8.90 41.75 7.55
CA ALA A 179 9.84 42.33 6.60
C ALA A 179 10.47 41.20 5.75
N PRO A 180 10.66 41.41 4.44
CA PRO A 180 11.19 40.37 3.57
C PRO A 180 12.56 39.90 4.07
N LEU A 181 12.69 38.60 4.30
CA LEU A 181 13.98 37.97 4.54
C LEU A 181 14.84 38.16 3.30
N LEU A 182 15.89 38.98 3.42
CA LEU A 182 16.91 39.12 2.40
C LEU A 182 17.70 37.81 2.33
N GLN A 183 17.45 37.05 1.27
CA GLN A 183 18.19 35.84 0.96
C GLN A 183 19.36 36.22 0.07
N GLY A 184 20.59 35.89 0.48
CA GLY A 184 21.78 36.13 -0.36
C GLY A 184 21.67 35.38 -1.68
N ASP A 185 22.13 36.02 -2.75
CA ASP A 185 22.11 35.44 -4.10
C ASP A 185 22.85 34.09 -4.12
N ALA A 186 22.17 33.06 -4.63
CA ALA A 186 22.76 31.75 -4.88
C ALA A 186 22.91 31.55 -6.40
N LEU A 187 24.09 31.08 -6.81
CA LEU A 187 24.33 30.70 -8.20
C LEU A 187 23.41 29.54 -8.58
N LYS A 188 22.56 29.74 -9.60
CA LYS A 188 21.75 28.66 -10.19
C LYS A 188 22.63 27.76 -11.03
N LEU A 189 23.00 26.60 -10.49
CA LEU A 189 23.60 25.52 -11.26
C LEU A 189 22.49 24.80 -12.06
N LEU A 190 22.52 24.95 -13.39
CA LEU A 190 21.51 24.40 -14.32
C LEU A 190 21.61 22.88 -14.56
N SER A 191 22.51 22.19 -13.86
CA SER A 191 22.70 20.75 -14.07
C SER A 191 23.14 20.05 -12.79
N GLY A 192 22.18 19.86 -11.89
CA GLY A 192 22.27 18.83 -10.85
C GLY A 192 22.13 17.43 -11.46
N TYR A 193 23.05 17.02 -12.32
CA TYR A 193 23.23 15.59 -12.61
C TYR A 193 23.87 14.94 -11.38
N GLY A 194 23.04 14.67 -10.38
CA GLY A 194 23.32 13.62 -9.41
C GLY A 194 23.34 12.31 -10.18
N VAL A 195 24.52 11.69 -10.23
CA VAL A 195 24.72 10.34 -10.75
C VAL A 195 23.73 9.38 -10.07
N GLY A 196 22.82 8.82 -10.85
CA GLY A 196 22.17 7.52 -10.61
C GLY A 196 21.15 7.40 -9.46
N GLY A 197 19.85 7.42 -9.80
CA GLY A 197 18.80 6.79 -8.98
C GLY A 197 17.37 7.25 -9.33
N PRO A 198 16.38 6.33 -9.48
CA PRO A 198 15.00 6.70 -9.80
C PRO A 198 14.35 7.44 -8.62
N GLY A 199 14.11 8.74 -8.81
CA GLY A 199 13.53 9.63 -7.82
C GLY A 199 12.10 9.25 -7.41
N VAL A 200 11.85 9.27 -6.10
CA VAL A 200 10.53 9.07 -5.49
C VAL A 200 9.70 10.34 -5.67
N ARG A 201 8.71 10.32 -6.58
CA ARG A 201 7.70 11.39 -6.68
C ARG A 201 6.69 11.24 -5.55
N ARG A 202 6.90 11.97 -4.44
CA ARG A 202 5.87 12.17 -3.41
C ARG A 202 4.82 13.15 -3.98
N GLY A 203 3.75 12.61 -4.55
CA GLY A 203 2.62 13.40 -5.04
C GLY A 203 1.86 14.07 -3.89
N GLY A 204 2.21 15.31 -3.60
CA GLY A 204 1.36 16.21 -2.82
C GLY A 204 0.14 16.60 -3.65
N ARG A 205 -1.06 16.47 -3.07
CA ARG A 205 -2.32 16.97 -3.64
C ARG A 205 -2.24 18.49 -3.78
N GLY A 206 -1.93 18.98 -4.98
CA GLY A 206 -2.14 20.36 -5.41
C GLY A 206 -2.95 20.35 -6.69
N MET A 207 -4.24 20.65 -6.59
CA MET A 207 -5.13 20.77 -7.74
C MET A 207 -4.86 22.13 -8.41
N MET A 208 -4.01 22.17 -9.43
CA MET A 208 -3.92 23.35 -10.30
C MET A 208 -4.88 23.18 -11.48
N ARG A 209 -6.00 23.93 -11.44
CA ARG A 209 -6.84 24.21 -12.59
C ARG A 209 -6.01 24.96 -13.63
N LEU A 210 -5.80 24.36 -14.79
CA LEU A 210 -5.24 25.04 -15.95
C LEU A 210 -6.33 25.97 -16.52
N ARG A 211 -6.14 27.28 -16.36
CA ARG A 211 -6.93 28.31 -17.03
C ARG A 211 -6.31 28.49 -18.42
N MET A 212 -7.04 28.09 -19.45
CA MET A 212 -6.67 28.38 -20.85
C MET A 212 -6.81 29.90 -21.04
N MET A 213 -5.72 30.57 -21.43
CA MET A 213 -5.75 31.95 -21.89
C MET A 213 -6.10 31.95 -23.37
N ASP A 214 -7.14 32.70 -23.73
CA ASP A 214 -7.56 32.92 -25.12
C ASP A 214 -6.43 33.55 -25.94
N GLY A 215 -6.20 32.99 -27.12
CA GLY A 215 -5.21 33.46 -28.08
C GLY A 215 -5.56 34.85 -28.60
N ALA A 216 -4.59 35.75 -28.50
CA ALA A 216 -4.60 37.06 -29.11
C ALA A 216 -4.62 36.97 -30.65
N GLY A 217 -5.33 37.91 -31.25
CA GLY A 217 -5.71 37.93 -32.66
C GLY A 217 -4.56 38.05 -33.66
N ALA A 218 -4.81 37.49 -34.84
CA ALA A 218 -4.00 37.69 -36.04
C ALA A 218 -4.28 39.06 -36.66
N PRO A 219 -3.26 39.82 -37.12
CA PRO A 219 -3.48 41.01 -37.92
C PRO A 219 -3.71 40.63 -39.39
N GLN A 220 -4.72 41.25 -40.01
CA GLN A 220 -4.90 41.27 -41.45
C GLN A 220 -3.92 42.27 -42.08
N ALA A 221 -3.31 41.92 -43.21
CA ALA A 221 -2.77 42.87 -44.17
C ALA A 221 -2.63 42.21 -45.55
N GLY A 222 -3.18 42.86 -46.57
CA GLY A 222 -2.75 42.78 -47.98
C GLY A 222 -3.44 41.75 -48.84
#